data_AF-A0A7L9S8X8-F1
#
_entry.id   AF-A0A7L9S8X8-F1
#
_cell.length_a   1.000
_cell.length_b   1.000
_cell.length_c   1.000
_cell.angle_alpha   90.00
_cell.angle_beta   90.00
_cell.angle_gamma   90.00
#
_symmetry.space_group_name_H-M   'P 1'
#
loop_
_entity.id
_entity.type
_entity.pdbx_description
1 polymer ?
#
loop_
_entity_poly.entity_id
_entity_poly.type
_entity_poly.pdbx_seq_one_letter_code
_entity_poly.pdbx_strand_id
1 'polypeptide(L)' 'MKLKFILTLCFAVNINACSSPSMSTEERVQAAVIGIITGSTIAYGNKAQCNHFKQKCGNDYREWQHKGKIACSC' A
#
# COMPACT_ATOMS: atom_id res chain seq x y z
N MET A 1 27.56 11.36 -31.18
CA MET A 1 26.94 11.89 -29.93
C MET A 1 25.48 11.49 -29.71
N LYS A 2 24.76 10.88 -30.67
CA LYS A 2 23.32 10.56 -30.53
C LYS A 2 23.02 9.27 -29.73
N LEU A 3 23.89 8.26 -29.81
CA LEU A 3 23.67 6.96 -29.14
C LEU A 3 23.80 7.01 -27.61
N LYS A 4 24.75 7.82 -27.09
CA LYS A 4 24.92 8.02 -25.64
C LYS A 4 23.69 8.68 -25.00
N PHE A 5 23.04 9.61 -25.71
CA PHE A 5 21.86 10.31 -25.22
C PHE A 5 20.62 9.39 -25.13
N ILE A 6 20.46 8.47 -26.09
CA ILE A 6 19.37 7.49 -26.10
C ILE A 6 19.52 6.49 -24.95
N LEU A 7 20.74 6.02 -24.68
CA LEU A 7 21.02 5.12 -23.55
C LEU A 7 20.75 5.77 -22.20
N THR A 8 21.10 7.04 -22.01
CA THR A 8 20.83 7.79 -20.78
C THR A 8 19.32 8.02 -20.57
N LEU A 9 18.56 8.24 -21.64
CA LEU A 9 17.10 8.43 -21.57
C LEU A 9 16.37 7.14 -21.16
N CYS A 10 16.81 5.98 -21.66
CA CYS A 10 16.24 4.68 -21.26
C CYS A 10 16.45 4.35 -19.77
N PHE A 11 17.59 4.75 -19.19
CA PHE A 11 17.83 4.54 -17.75
C PHE A 11 16.92 5.42 -16.87
N ALA A 12 16.59 6.64 -17.31
CA ALA A 12 15.76 7.57 -16.54
C ALA A 12 14.28 7.14 -16.45
N VAL A 13 13.77 6.33 -17.39
CA VAL A 13 12.36 5.89 -17.39
C VAL A 13 12.11 4.69 -16.46
N ASN A 14 13.16 3.99 -16.01
CA ASN A 14 13.02 2.76 -15.21
C ASN A 14 12.97 2.99 -13.69
N ILE A 15 13.11 4.22 -13.20
CA ILE A 15 13.17 4.52 -11.75
C ILE A 15 11.80 4.71 -11.07
N ASN A 16 10.67 4.60 -11.79
CA ASN A 16 9.33 4.80 -11.22
C ASN A 16 8.44 3.55 -11.17
N ALA A 17 9.00 2.34 -11.25
CA ALA A 17 8.28 1.13 -10.88
C ALA A 17 8.25 0.94 -9.36
N CYS A 18 7.70 1.93 -8.64
CA CYS A 18 7.29 1.71 -7.26
C CYS A 18 6.09 0.77 -7.32
N SER A 19 6.34 -0.52 -7.08
CA SER A 19 5.34 -1.58 -7.06
C SER A 19 4.35 -1.29 -5.94
N SER A 20 3.36 -0.46 -6.27
CA SER A 20 2.29 -0.08 -5.37
C SER A 20 1.43 -1.32 -5.21
N PRO A 21 1.19 -1.81 -3.99
CA PRO A 21 0.31 -2.94 -3.79
C PRO A 21 -1.07 -2.53 -4.29
N SER A 22 -1.53 -3.19 -5.35
CA SER A 22 -2.86 -2.97 -5.90
C SER A 22 -3.87 -3.60 -4.93
N MET A 23 -4.52 -2.76 -4.14
CA MET A 23 -5.72 -3.15 -3.40
C MET A 23 -6.82 -3.44 -4.43
N SER A 24 -7.45 -4.62 -4.36
CA SER A 24 -8.56 -4.96 -5.27
C SER A 24 -9.76 -4.05 -5.02
N THR A 25 -10.63 -3.89 -6.01
CA THR A 25 -11.87 -3.10 -5.86
C THR A 25 -12.73 -3.63 -4.71
N GLU A 26 -12.78 -4.94 -4.51
CA GLU A 26 -13.50 -5.56 -3.39
C GLU A 26 -12.87 -5.19 -2.04
N GLU A 27 -11.54 -5.23 -1.93
CA GLU A 27 -10.81 -4.84 -0.71
C GLU A 27 -11.04 -3.35 -0.39
N ARG A 28 -11.14 -2.48 -1.41
CA ARG A 28 -11.47 -1.06 -1.24
C ARG A 28 -12.87 -0.85 -0.71
N VAL A 29 -13.86 -1.56 -1.28
CA VAL A 29 -15.26 -1.48 -0.83
C VAL A 29 -15.39 -2.00 0.60
N GLN A 30 -14.75 -3.13 0.92
CA GLN A 30 -14.76 -3.66 2.28
C GLN A 30 -14.09 -2.70 3.29
N ALA A 31 -12.94 -2.12 2.94
CA ALA A 31 -12.29 -1.13 3.80
C ALA A 31 -13.18 0.10 4.04
N ALA A 32 -13.88 0.58 3.01
CA ALA A 32 -14.80 1.71 3.14
C ALA A 32 -16.01 1.37 4.01
N VAL A 33 -16.65 0.21 3.80
CA VAL A 33 -17.81 -0.23 4.59
C VAL A 33 -17.42 -0.42 6.05
N ILE A 34 -16.30 -1.10 6.31
CA ILE A 34 -15.84 -1.30 7.68
C ILE A 34 -15.49 0.05 8.30
N GLY A 35 -14.79 0.94 7.59
CA GLY A 35 -14.47 2.28 8.11
C GLY A 35 -15.71 3.13 8.44
N ILE A 36 -16.81 2.98 7.72
CA ILE A 36 -18.08 3.63 8.06
C ILE A 36 -18.68 3.04 9.34
N ILE A 37 -18.62 1.71 9.50
CA ILE A 37 -19.24 1.00 10.64
C ILE A 37 -18.43 1.17 11.93
N THR A 38 -17.11 1.05 11.84
CA THR A 38 -16.21 1.01 13.00
C THR A 38 -15.51 2.34 13.26
N GLY A 39 -15.53 3.28 12.30
CA GLY A 39 -14.71 4.50 12.33
C GLY A 39 -13.22 4.24 12.03
N SER A 40 -12.85 2.99 11.75
CA SER A 40 -11.47 2.52 11.63
C SER A 40 -11.03 2.33 10.19
N THR A 41 -9.89 2.90 9.80
CA THR A 41 -9.36 2.72 8.44
C THR A 41 -8.60 1.42 8.34
N ILE A 42 -8.99 0.54 7.41
CA ILE A 42 -8.31 -0.73 7.14
C ILE A 42 -7.45 -0.61 5.87
N ALA A 43 -6.19 -1.02 5.96
CA ALA A 43 -5.28 -1.17 4.83
C ALA A 43 -4.93 -2.65 4.61
N TYR A 44 -4.85 -3.06 3.34
CA TYR A 44 -4.51 -4.43 2.92
C TYR A 44 -3.21 -4.43 2.09
N GLY A 45 -2.36 -5.43 2.32
CA GLY A 45 -1.36 -5.87 1.35
C GLY A 45 0.02 -5.20 1.41
N ASN A 46 0.33 -4.35 2.41
CA ASN A 46 1.68 -3.77 2.50
C ASN A 46 2.19 -3.63 3.94
N LYS A 47 3.31 -4.28 4.23
CA LYS A 47 4.03 -4.14 5.50
C LYS A 47 4.51 -2.70 5.75
N ALA A 48 4.85 -1.93 4.71
CA ALA A 48 5.20 -0.53 4.84
C ALA A 48 4.00 0.35 5.25
N GLN A 49 2.83 0.09 4.66
CA GLN A 49 1.60 0.79 5.01
C GLN A 49 1.18 0.42 6.44
N CYS A 50 1.27 -0.86 6.80
CA CYS A 50 0.99 -1.30 8.17
C CYS A 50 2.00 -0.76 9.19
N ASN A 51 3.28 -0.60 8.84
CA ASN A 51 4.24 0.10 9.68
C ASN A 51 3.87 1.58 9.89
N HIS A 52 3.34 2.25 8.86
CA HIS A 52 2.84 3.61 9.01
C HIS A 52 1.65 3.67 9.98
N PHE A 53 0.70 2.73 9.87
CA PHE A 53 -0.39 2.58 10.84
C PHE A 53 0.13 2.28 12.25
N LYS A 54 1.11 1.39 12.40
CA LYS A 54 1.73 1.08 13.70
C LYS A 54 2.32 2.30 14.38
N GLN A 55 2.95 3.20 13.61
CA GLN A 55 3.47 4.46 14.13
C GLN A 55 2.37 5.46 14.48
N LYS A 56 1.27 5.48 13.71
CA LYS A 56 0.17 6.43 13.87
C LYS A 56 -0.83 6.05 14.97
N CYS A 57 -1.22 4.78 15.04
CA CYS A 57 -2.27 4.27 15.93
C CYS A 57 -1.74 3.87 17.32
N GLY A 58 -0.43 3.63 17.47
CA GLY A 58 0.17 3.22 18.74
C GLY A 58 -0.50 1.96 19.32
N ASN A 59 -1.14 2.09 20.49
CA ASN A 59 -1.80 0.99 21.20
C ASN A 59 -3.07 0.48 20.50
N ASP A 60 -3.69 1.29 19.66
CA ASP A 60 -4.90 0.89 18.92
C ASP A 60 -4.58 0.11 17.63
N TYR A 61 -3.29 -0.07 17.33
CA TYR A 61 -2.86 -0.82 16.17
C TYR A 61 -3.31 -2.28 16.22
N ARG A 62 -3.98 -2.73 15.16
CA ARG A 62 -4.34 -4.13 14.93
C ARG A 62 -3.74 -4.60 13.61
N GLU A 63 -3.18 -5.81 13.61
CA GLU A 63 -2.64 -6.49 12.43
C GLU A 63 -3.17 -7.93 12.40
N TRP A 64 -3.63 -8.38 11.25
CA TRP A 64 -4.10 -9.76 11.05
C TRP A 64 -3.85 -10.23 9.62
N GLN A 65 -3.96 -11.54 9.37
CA GLN A 65 -3.94 -12.08 8.02
C GLN A 65 -5.35 -12.12 7.41
N HIS A 66 -5.48 -11.64 6.18
CA HIS A 66 -6.69 -11.70 5.38
C HIS A 66 -6.37 -12.17 3.97
N LYS A 67 -6.93 -13.32 3.55
CA LYS A 67 -6.75 -13.91 2.20
C LYS A 67 -5.28 -14.02 1.76
N GLY A 68 -4.39 -14.40 2.68
CA GLY A 68 -2.94 -14.53 2.43
C GLY A 68 -2.18 -13.19 2.36
N LYS A 69 -2.84 -12.06 2.64
CA LYS A 69 -2.22 -10.74 2.75
C LYS A 69 -2.27 -10.25 4.20
N ILE A 70 -1.33 -9.37 4.54
CA ILE A 70 -1.39 -8.61 5.80
C ILE A 70 -2.48 -7.55 5.72
N ALA A 71 -3.31 -7.46 6.75
CA ALA A 71 -4.29 -6.41 6.94
C ALA A 71 -3.97 -5.67 8.24
N CYS A 72 -4.17 -4.36 8.27
CA CYS A 72 -3.90 -3.53 9.43
C CYS A 72 -4.89 -2.39 9.57
N SER A 73 -5.14 -1.98 10.81
CA SER A 73 -5.99 -0.85 11.16
C SER A 73 -5.50 -0.13 12.41
N CYS A 74 -5.95 1.12 12.57
CA CYS A 74 -6.47 1.54 13.86
C CYS A 74 -7.94 1.11 13.78
#